data_AF-A0A3C0RE32-F1
#
_entry.id   AF-A0A3C0RE32-F1
#
_cell.length_a   1.000
_cell.length_b   1.000
_cell.length_c   1.000
_cell.angle_alpha   90.00
_cell.angle_beta   90.00
_cell.angle_gamma   90.00
#
_symmetry.space_group_name_H-M   'P 1'
#
loop_
_entity.id
_entity.type
_entity.pdbx_description
1 polymer ?
#
loop_
_entity_poly.entity_id
_entity_poly.type
_entity_poly.pdbx_seq_one_letter_code
_entity_poly.pdbx_strand_id
1 'polypeptide(L)'
;MTFVIIQTAIIAVNLLNQASPLLLLSNDAYLNTFQPNQLATLAQLSLNVQGIGYAIGLVFFGMYCLLVGYVIVKSKMIPSILGILYLISGMGYLINSFTMLLSKDFANPIFTYVAIP
;
A
#
# COMPACT_ATOMS: atom_id res chain seq x y z
N MET A 1 3.95 -13.93 -11.23
CA MET A 1 2.48 -13.76 -11.31
C MET A 1 1.78 -14.00 -9.98
N THR A 2 2.06 -15.10 -9.26
CA THR A 2 1.44 -15.38 -7.95
C THR A 2 1.50 -14.22 -6.96
N PHE A 3 2.65 -13.55 -6.85
CA PHE A 3 2.83 -12.37 -5.99
C PHE A 3 1.90 -11.19 -6.33
N VAL A 4 1.65 -10.95 -7.61
CA VAL A 4 0.73 -9.87 -8.07
C VAL A 4 -0.72 -10.25 -7.75
N ILE A 5 -1.09 -11.51 -7.90
CA ILE A 5 -2.43 -11.98 -7.52
C ILE A 5 -2.67 -11.78 -6.02
N ILE A 6 -1.68 -12.14 -5.19
CA ILE A 6 -1.74 -11.93 -3.73
C ILE A 6 -1.85 -10.44 -3.41
N GLN A 7 -1.03 -9.59 -4.01
CA GLN A 7 -1.13 -8.13 -3.87
C GLN A 7 -2.53 -7.64 -4.23
N THR A 8 -3.05 -8.01 -5.40
CA THR A 8 -4.36 -7.55 -5.88
C THR A 8 -5.47 -7.99 -4.94
N ALA A 9 -5.43 -9.23 -4.43
CA ALA A 9 -6.40 -9.70 -3.44
C ALA A 9 -6.36 -8.87 -2.15
N ILE A 10 -5.15 -8.57 -1.65
CA ILE A 10 -4.97 -7.73 -0.46
C ILE A 10 -5.54 -6.32 -0.70
N ILE A 11 -5.20 -5.68 -1.82
CA ILE A 11 -5.67 -4.33 -2.16
C ILE A 11 -7.19 -4.30 -2.36
N ALA A 12 -7.76 -5.34 -3.00
CA ALA A 12 -9.21 -5.43 -3.23
C ALA A 12 -10.00 -5.50 -1.92
N VAL A 13 -9.53 -6.29 -0.94
CA VAL A 13 -10.14 -6.31 0.40
C VAL A 13 -9.92 -4.96 1.10
N ASN A 14 -8.76 -4.35 0.92
CA ASN A 14 -8.40 -3.10 1.56
C ASN A 14 -9.22 -1.89 1.08
N LEU A 15 -9.82 -1.97 -0.12
CA LEU A 15 -10.78 -0.97 -0.62
C LEU A 15 -11.98 -0.80 0.31
N LEU A 16 -12.37 -1.87 1.01
CA LEU A 16 -13.44 -1.80 2.01
C LEU A 16 -13.07 -0.84 3.14
N ASN A 17 -11.82 -0.90 3.64
CA ASN A 17 -11.33 0.00 4.68
C ASN A 17 -11.27 1.47 4.21
N GLN A 18 -11.06 1.69 2.90
CA GLN A 18 -11.11 3.02 2.30
C GLN A 18 -12.54 3.59 2.22
N ALA A 19 -13.53 2.73 1.98
CA ALA A 19 -14.93 3.12 1.87
C ALA A 19 -15.62 3.25 3.23
N SER A 20 -15.12 2.57 4.27
CA SER A 20 -15.69 2.59 5.63
C SER A 20 -15.91 3.99 6.20
N PRO A 21 -14.98 4.98 6.08
CA PRO A 21 -15.23 6.34 6.53
C PRO A 21 -16.49 6.97 5.93
N LEU A 22 -16.70 6.83 4.61
CA LEU A 22 -17.90 7.34 3.95
C LEU A 22 -19.16 6.68 4.51
N LEU A 23 -19.15 5.37 4.70
CA LEU A 23 -20.29 4.64 5.25
C LEU A 23 -20.61 5.08 6.69
N LEU A 24 -19.60 5.36 7.50
CA LEU A 24 -19.75 5.86 8.86
C LEU A 24 -20.30 7.30 8.90
N LEU A 25 -19.81 8.16 8.01
CA LEU A 25 -20.15 9.59 7.96
C LEU A 25 -21.47 9.90 7.25
N SER A 26 -21.99 8.98 6.44
CA SER A 26 -23.20 9.22 5.62
C SER A 26 -24.45 8.46 6.09
N ASN A 27 -24.35 7.57 7.08
CA ASN A 27 -25.49 6.76 7.52
C ASN A 27 -26.11 7.30 8.82
N ASP A 28 -27.37 7.69 8.75
CA ASP A 28 -28.14 8.24 9.87
C ASP A 28 -28.16 7.32 11.10
N ALA A 29 -28.12 6.00 10.92
CA ALA A 29 -28.07 5.07 12.05
C ALA A 29 -26.79 5.24 12.87
N TYR A 30 -25.64 5.44 12.22
CA TYR A 30 -24.36 5.64 12.91
C TYR A 30 -24.24 7.06 13.48
N LEU A 31 -24.74 8.07 12.77
CA LEU A 31 -24.73 9.46 13.22
C LEU A 31 -25.57 9.69 14.48
N ASN A 32 -26.68 8.96 14.64
CA ASN A 32 -27.54 9.06 15.82
C ASN A 32 -27.10 8.16 16.99
N THR A 33 -26.21 7.18 16.75
CA THR A 33 -25.76 6.23 17.78
C THR A 33 -24.40 6.59 18.37
N PHE A 34 -23.49 7.13 17.56
CA PHE A 34 -22.14 7.51 17.99
C PHE A 34 -21.99 9.01 18.19
N GLN A 35 -21.16 9.42 19.15
CA GLN A 35 -20.79 10.82 19.25
C GLN A 35 -19.87 11.24 18.08
N PRO A 36 -19.91 12.51 17.64
CA PRO A 36 -19.11 12.99 16.51
C PRO A 36 -17.60 12.71 16.64
N ASN A 37 -17.05 12.78 17.85
CA ASN A 37 -15.64 12.47 18.13
C ASN A 37 -15.29 10.98 17.96
N GLN A 38 -16.20 10.08 18.35
CA GLN A 38 -16.05 8.64 18.18
C GLN A 38 -16.11 8.27 16.70
N LEU A 39 -17.04 8.88 15.97
CA LEU A 39 -17.19 8.67 14.53
C LEU A 39 -15.94 9.10 13.76
N ALA A 40 -15.40 10.29 14.08
CA ALA A 40 -14.16 10.79 13.49
C ALA A 40 -12.97 9.86 13.79
N THR A 41 -12.87 9.37 15.03
CA THR A 41 -11.81 8.43 15.44
C THR A 41 -11.91 7.10 14.70
N LEU A 42 -13.13 6.58 14.50
CA LEU A 42 -13.37 5.32 13.81
C LEU A 42 -13.11 5.43 12.29
N ALA A 43 -13.46 6.58 11.70
CA ALA A 43 -13.09 6.93 10.33
C ALA A 43 -11.56 6.99 10.16
N GLN A 44 -10.87 7.66 11.08
CA GLN A 44 -9.40 7.74 11.07
C GLN A 44 -8.75 6.36 11.27
N LEU A 45 -9.29 5.52 12.16
CA LEU A 45 -8.83 4.15 12.33
C LEU A 45 -8.96 3.35 11.03
N SER A 46 -10.10 3.48 10.33
CA SER A 46 -10.34 2.79 9.06
C SER A 46 -9.30 3.18 8.01
N LEU A 47 -8.96 4.47 7.91
CA LEU A 47 -7.90 4.96 7.02
C LEU A 47 -6.50 4.48 7.44
N ASN A 48 -6.21 4.39 8.74
CA ASN A 48 -4.94 3.86 9.21
C ASN A 48 -4.79 2.37 8.88
N VAL A 49 -5.84 1.58 9.11
CA VAL A 49 -5.88 0.16 8.74
C VAL A 49 -5.76 0.01 7.22
N GLN A 50 -6.39 0.89 6.46
CA GLN A 50 -6.23 0.95 5.02
C GLN A 50 -4.76 1.18 4.63
N GLY A 51 -4.07 2.13 5.25
CA GLY A 51 -2.65 2.37 5.03
C GLY A 51 -1.79 1.12 5.28
N ILE A 52 -2.05 0.40 6.37
CA ILE A 52 -1.35 -0.85 6.71
C ILE A 52 -1.61 -1.93 5.65
N GLY A 53 -2.87 -2.14 5.25
CA GLY A 53 -3.23 -3.11 4.22
C GLY A 53 -2.55 -2.82 2.87
N TYR A 54 -2.44 -1.54 2.52
CA TYR A 54 -1.73 -1.10 1.33
C TYR A 54 -0.23 -1.38 1.40
N ALA A 55 0.42 -1.08 2.53
CA ALA A 55 1.82 -1.40 2.76
C ALA A 55 2.09 -2.91 2.64
N ILE A 56 1.23 -3.76 3.20
CA ILE A 56 1.35 -5.22 3.07
C ILE A 56 1.26 -5.65 1.60
N GLY A 57 0.32 -5.09 0.83
CA GLY A 57 0.21 -5.36 -0.61
C GLY A 57 1.48 -4.99 -1.38
N LEU A 58 2.08 -3.83 -1.06
CA LEU A 58 3.33 -3.37 -1.67
C LEU A 58 4.53 -4.29 -1.40
N VAL A 59 4.56 -5.04 -0.28
CA VAL A 59 5.63 -6.02 -0.03
C VAL A 59 5.63 -7.11 -1.12
N PHE A 60 4.46 -7.65 -1.45
CA PHE A 60 4.33 -8.68 -2.49
C PHE A 60 4.66 -8.12 -3.88
N PHE A 61 4.29 -6.87 -4.14
CA PHE A 61 4.66 -6.19 -5.37
C PHE A 61 6.15 -5.94 -5.49
N GLY A 62 6.80 -5.47 -4.42
CA GLY A 62 8.24 -5.27 -4.37
C GLY A 62 9.00 -6.56 -4.65
N MET A 63 8.58 -7.68 -4.04
CA MET A 63 9.13 -9.00 -4.34
C MET A 63 8.94 -9.41 -5.81
N TYR A 64 7.76 -9.14 -6.39
CA TYR A 64 7.53 -9.37 -7.81
C TYR A 64 8.47 -8.55 -8.70
N CYS A 65 8.63 -7.25 -8.42
CA CYS A 65 9.54 -6.38 -9.15
C CYS A 65 10.99 -6.85 -9.07
N LEU A 66 11.43 -7.35 -7.90
CA LEU A 66 12.77 -7.92 -7.75
C LEU A 66 12.98 -9.16 -8.63
N LEU A 67 12.01 -10.08 -8.63
CA LEU A 67 12.08 -11.29 -9.45
C LEU A 67 12.08 -10.97 -10.95
N VAL A 68 11.19 -10.08 -11.40
CA VAL A 68 11.11 -9.67 -12.80
C VAL A 68 12.36 -8.91 -13.22
N GLY A 69 12.83 -7.96 -12.42
CA GLY A 69 14.07 -7.22 -12.68
C GLY A 69 15.27 -8.16 -12.82
N TYR A 70 15.39 -9.16 -11.95
CA TYR A 70 16.45 -10.17 -12.04
C TYR A 70 16.40 -10.98 -13.35
N VAL A 71 15.20 -11.43 -13.75
CA VAL A 71 15.02 -12.18 -15.01
C VAL A 71 15.36 -11.30 -16.21
N ILE A 72 14.98 -10.02 -16.22
CA ILE A 72 15.27 -9.07 -17.30
C ILE A 72 16.79 -8.90 -17.47
N VAL A 73 17.51 -8.66 -16.37
CA VAL A 73 18.98 -8.50 -16.39
C VAL A 73 19.67 -9.77 -16.90
N LYS A 74 19.16 -10.95 -16.53
CA LYS A 74 19.73 -12.24 -16.93
C LYS A 74 19.40 -12.61 -18.38
N SER A 75 18.20 -12.28 -18.85
CA SER A 75 17.69 -12.75 -20.15
C SER A 75 18.32 -12.05 -21.35
N LYS A 76 18.94 -10.86 -21.18
CA LYS A 76 19.55 -10.04 -22.26
C LYS A 76 18.63 -9.71 -23.46
N MET A 77 17.37 -10.12 -23.45
CA MET A 77 16.39 -9.84 -24.51
C MET A 77 15.89 -8.39 -24.50
N ILE A 78 16.00 -7.73 -23.34
CA ILE A 78 15.54 -6.37 -23.06
C ILE A 78 16.74 -5.60 -22.48
N PRO A 79 16.88 -4.29 -22.70
CA PRO A 79 17.97 -3.49 -22.14
C PRO A 79 18.11 -3.67 -20.62
N SER A 80 19.29 -4.07 -20.16
CA SER A 80 19.55 -4.37 -18.74
C SER A 80 19.27 -3.19 -17.80
N ILE A 81 19.34 -1.95 -18.33
CA ILE A 81 18.97 -0.72 -17.61
C ILE A 81 17.53 -0.78 -17.08
N LEU A 82 16.58 -1.29 -17.86
CA LEU A 82 15.19 -1.42 -17.43
C LEU A 82 15.05 -2.43 -16.28
N GLY A 83 15.82 -3.52 -16.33
CA GLY A 83 15.85 -4.50 -15.24
C GLY A 83 16.40 -3.91 -13.95
N ILE A 84 17.47 -3.11 -14.02
CA ILE A 84 18.07 -2.44 -12.86
C ILE A 84 17.09 -1.42 -12.26
N LEU A 85 16.43 -0.60 -13.09
CA LEU A 85 15.38 0.32 -12.64
C LEU A 85 14.24 -0.42 -11.91
N TYR A 86 13.84 -1.58 -12.43
CA TYR A 86 12.84 -2.44 -11.80
C TYR A 86 13.28 -2.98 -10.43
N LEU A 87 14.55 -3.38 -10.31
CA LEU A 87 15.13 -3.82 -9.04
C LEU A 87 15.16 -2.69 -8.00
N ILE A 88 15.57 -1.48 -8.42
CA ILE A 88 15.59 -0.29 -7.55
C ILE A 88 14.18 0.05 -7.08
N SER A 89 13.21 0.05 -7.98
CA SER A 89 11.80 0.28 -7.65
C SER A 89 11.26 -0.77 -6.66
N GLY A 90 11.53 -2.06 -6.91
CA GLY A 90 11.15 -3.16 -6.01
C GLY A 90 11.73 -3.00 -4.61
N MET A 91 13.00 -2.63 -4.51
CA MET A 91 13.67 -2.38 -3.23
C MET A 91 13.09 -1.14 -2.53
N GLY A 92 12.77 -0.09 -3.27
CA GLY A 92 12.09 1.10 -2.75
C GLY A 92 10.72 0.77 -2.13
N TYR A 93 9.91 -0.06 -2.80
CA TYR A 93 8.63 -0.52 -2.26
C TYR A 93 8.79 -1.33 -0.97
N LEU A 94 9.79 -2.21 -0.89
CA LEU A 94 10.05 -2.98 0.33
C LEU A 94 10.47 -2.07 1.48
N ILE A 95 11.45 -1.19 1.26
CA ILE A 95 11.91 -0.25 2.30
C ILE A 95 10.74 0.60 2.81
N ASN A 96 9.92 1.13 1.91
CA ASN A 96 8.75 1.91 2.31
C ASN A 96 7.73 1.08 3.10
N SER A 97 7.42 -0.11 2.63
CA SER A 97 6.44 -0.99 3.30
C SER A 97 6.92 -1.37 4.70
N PHE A 98 8.19 -1.75 4.84
CA PHE A 98 8.78 -2.04 6.16
C PHE A 98 8.83 -0.81 7.05
N THR A 99 9.17 0.36 6.50
CA THR A 99 9.17 1.62 7.26
C THR A 99 7.77 1.94 7.82
N MET A 100 6.75 1.78 6.98
CA MET A 100 5.35 2.07 7.33
C MET A 100 4.75 1.03 8.31
N LEU A 101 5.25 -0.21 8.29
CA LEU A 101 4.81 -1.28 9.20
C LEU A 101 5.55 -1.29 10.54
N LEU A 102 6.87 -1.04 10.53
CA LEU A 102 7.72 -1.11 11.73
C LEU A 102 7.67 0.17 12.56
N SER A 103 7.38 1.29 11.92
CA SER A 103 7.38 2.58 12.57
C SER A 103 5.95 3.07 12.71
N LYS A 104 5.45 3.06 13.96
CA LYS A 104 4.16 3.68 14.30
C LYS A 104 4.13 5.19 14.00
N ASP A 105 5.28 5.82 13.71
CA ASP A 105 5.43 7.28 13.53
C ASP A 105 6.42 7.71 12.41
N PHE A 106 6.98 6.81 11.57
CA PHE A 106 7.72 7.29 10.38
C PHE A 106 6.74 7.65 9.27
N ALA A 107 6.31 8.91 9.25
CA ALA A 107 5.98 9.57 8.00
C ALA A 107 7.28 9.78 7.23
N ASN A 108 7.67 8.85 6.35
CA ASN A 108 8.85 9.05 5.50
C ASN A 108 8.52 10.16 4.48
N PRO A 109 9.06 11.39 4.63
CA PRO A 109 8.67 12.52 3.81
C PRO A 109 9.10 12.35 2.34
N ILE A 110 10.07 11.47 2.07
CA ILE A 110 10.56 11.18 0.73
C ILE A 110 9.51 10.42 -0.09
N PHE A 111 8.67 9.60 0.55
CA PHE A 111 7.70 8.78 -0.18
C PHE A 111 6.50 9.58 -0.70
N THR A 112 6.10 10.64 0.00
CA THR A 112 5.08 11.58 -0.50
C THR A 112 5.50 12.23 -1.81
N TYR A 113 6.80 12.51 -1.99
CA TYR A 113 7.33 13.08 -3.24
C TYR A 113 7.50 12.06 -4.36
N VAL A 114 7.61 10.75 -4.06
CA VAL A 114 7.74 9.68 -5.06
C VAL A 114 6.38 9.08 -5.46
N ALA A 115 5.36 9.21 -4.61
CA ALA A 115 4.01 8.67 -4.82
C ALA A 115 3.02 9.67 -5.45
N ILE A 116 3.39 10.95 -5.59
CA ILE A 116 2.61 11.91 -6.39
C ILE A 116 2.96 11.66 -7.87
N PRO A 117 1.97 11.53 -8.78
CA PRO A 117 2.20 11.29 -10.20
C PRO A 117 3.00 12.40 -10.89
#